data_AF-A0A431KTQ5-F1
#
_entry.id   AF-A0A431KTQ5-F1
#
_cell.length_a   1.000
_cell.length_b   1.000
_cell.length_c   1.000
_cell.angle_alpha   90.00
_cell.angle_beta   90.00
_cell.angle_gamma   90.00
#
_symmetry.space_group_name_H-M   'P 1'
#
loop_
_entity.id
_entity.type
_entity.pdbx_description
1 polymer ?
#
loop_
_entity_poly.entity_id
_entity_poly.type
_entity_poly.pdbx_seq_one_letter_code
_entity_poly.pdbx_strand_id
1 'polypeptide(L)'
;MAAVFRQVFGLWIAPDFSGVQQGLIAPPYVNHDEVNYETLLLTLNDFFSCPERVRLRIPNDTIDQVTIHFRIAGADPTTAQCSDFAELLLKATPGSRSTIPVRQHWQSLHYLKDRKHAPPPALLMFVVEGTFEAVMIWFGQAWLRLGIRAGDMTVMLDPNGPKDSDYEGRLPLVLRSAFEEAFGVPYVEPCQLTKLASSAPPAWVVEAAAAWQR
;
A
#
# COMPACT_ATOMS: atom_id res chain seq x y z
N MET A 1 -9.57 27.74 -1.52
CA MET A 1 -9.31 26.45 -0.86
C MET A 1 -8.26 25.73 -1.69
N ALA A 2 -7.18 25.21 -1.08
CA ALA A 2 -6.23 24.36 -1.79
C ALA A 2 -6.96 23.12 -2.34
N ALA A 3 -6.62 22.68 -3.55
CA ALA A 3 -7.20 21.48 -4.14
C ALA A 3 -6.80 20.25 -3.31
N VAL A 4 -7.74 19.33 -3.09
CA VAL A 4 -7.47 18.07 -2.39
C VAL A 4 -6.62 17.19 -3.29
N PHE A 5 -5.39 16.93 -2.86
CA PHE A 5 -4.49 15.96 -3.48
C PHE A 5 -4.75 14.58 -2.88
N ARG A 6 -4.74 13.56 -3.74
CA ARG A 6 -4.93 12.16 -3.36
C ARG A 6 -3.77 11.34 -3.87
N GLN A 7 -3.22 10.51 -3.01
CA GLN A 7 -2.17 9.55 -3.33
C GLN A 7 -2.60 8.18 -2.86
N VAL A 8 -2.58 7.21 -3.78
CA VAL A 8 -2.66 5.79 -3.47
C VAL A 8 -1.26 5.30 -3.15
N PHE A 9 -1.13 4.68 -1.98
CA PHE A 9 0.06 3.96 -1.58
C PHE A 9 -0.21 2.46 -1.56
N GLY A 10 0.85 1.69 -1.81
CA GLY A 10 0.87 0.24 -1.67
C GLY A 10 1.87 -0.16 -0.59
N LEU A 11 1.38 -0.80 0.47
CA LEU A 11 2.22 -1.45 1.47
C LEU A 11 2.36 -2.93 1.10
N TRP A 12 3.55 -3.28 0.61
CA TRP A 12 3.94 -4.64 0.28
C TRP A 12 4.35 -5.37 1.54
N ILE A 13 3.72 -6.52 1.77
CA ILE A 13 3.91 -7.37 2.95
C ILE A 13 3.97 -8.82 2.51
N ALA A 14 4.63 -9.65 3.30
CA ALA A 14 4.75 -11.07 2.99
C ALA A 14 4.12 -11.90 4.13
N PRO A 15 3.05 -12.66 3.84
CA PRO A 15 2.56 -13.66 4.77
C PRO A 15 3.64 -14.71 5.03
N ASP A 16 3.72 -15.20 6.27
CA ASP A 16 4.66 -16.26 6.64
C ASP A 16 4.04 -17.64 6.34
N PHE A 17 4.54 -18.27 5.28
CA PHE A 17 4.14 -19.62 4.87
C PHE A 17 5.09 -20.72 5.35
N SER A 18 6.02 -20.44 6.26
CA SER A 18 7.01 -21.43 6.74
C SER A 18 6.33 -22.69 7.28
N GLY A 19 5.25 -22.55 8.06
CA GLY A 19 4.46 -23.68 8.56
C GLY A 19 3.77 -24.48 7.45
N VAL A 20 3.30 -23.83 6.39
CA VAL A 20 2.69 -24.49 5.22
C VAL A 20 3.75 -25.28 4.46
N GLN A 21 4.93 -24.68 4.22
CA GLN A 21 6.04 -25.33 3.53
C GLN A 21 6.58 -26.55 4.28
N GLN A 22 6.51 -26.53 5.61
CA GLN A 22 6.88 -27.66 6.47
C GLN A 22 5.77 -28.70 6.60
N GLY A 23 4.57 -28.47 6.03
CA GLY A 23 3.42 -29.37 6.13
C GLY A 23 2.77 -29.39 7.52
N LEU A 24 3.05 -28.39 8.37
CA LEU A 24 2.52 -28.29 9.73
C LEU A 24 1.11 -27.72 9.78
N ILE A 25 0.78 -26.83 8.83
CA ILE A 25 -0.53 -26.19 8.71
C ILE A 25 -1.02 -26.25 7.26
N ALA A 26 -2.34 -26.25 7.09
CA ALA A 26 -2.94 -26.11 5.77
C ALA A 26 -2.72 -24.67 5.23
N PRO A 27 -2.72 -24.48 3.90
CA PRO A 27 -2.71 -23.14 3.32
C PRO A 27 -3.86 -22.28 3.86
N PRO A 28 -3.58 -21.12 4.47
CA PRO A 28 -4.62 -20.25 5.00
C PRO A 28 -5.39 -19.57 3.87
N TYR A 29 -6.63 -19.18 4.17
CA TYR A 29 -7.47 -18.37 3.31
C TYR A 29 -8.13 -17.27 4.13
N VAL A 30 -8.44 -16.17 3.45
CA VAL A 30 -9.07 -14.98 3.99
C VAL A 30 -10.47 -14.87 3.39
N ASN A 31 -11.45 -14.71 4.27
CA ASN A 31 -12.79 -14.29 3.88
C ASN A 31 -12.89 -12.77 3.96
N HIS A 32 -12.75 -12.08 2.84
CA HIS A 32 -12.81 -10.62 2.80
C HIS A 32 -14.17 -10.06 3.22
N ASP A 33 -15.26 -10.85 3.20
CA ASP A 33 -16.56 -10.40 3.73
C ASP A 33 -16.55 -10.25 5.26
N GLU A 34 -15.63 -10.93 5.96
CA GLU A 34 -15.54 -10.95 7.42
C GLU A 34 -14.41 -10.05 7.97
N VAL A 35 -13.52 -9.54 7.11
CA VAL A 35 -12.43 -8.64 7.51
C VAL A 35 -12.97 -7.30 8.00
N ASN A 36 -12.57 -6.89 9.21
CA ASN A 36 -12.91 -5.59 9.76
C ASN A 36 -11.95 -4.49 9.26
N TYR A 37 -12.26 -3.96 8.07
CA TYR A 37 -11.49 -2.89 7.43
C TYR A 37 -11.48 -1.58 8.23
N GLU A 38 -12.53 -1.28 9.01
CA GLU A 38 -12.54 -0.07 9.83
C GLU A 38 -11.52 -0.16 10.98
N THR A 39 -11.41 -1.32 11.64
CA THR A 39 -10.34 -1.55 12.64
C THR A 39 -8.95 -1.45 12.01
N LEU A 40 -8.76 -2.05 10.83
CA LEU A 40 -7.49 -1.96 10.11
C LEU A 40 -7.12 -0.50 9.77
N LEU A 41 -8.11 0.28 9.31
CA LEU A 41 -7.94 1.71 9.03
C LEU A 41 -7.58 2.51 10.28
N LEU A 42 -8.21 2.23 11.42
CA LEU A 42 -7.87 2.89 12.69
C LEU A 42 -6.43 2.59 13.10
N THR A 43 -6.01 1.31 13.05
CA THR A 43 -4.63 0.93 13.36
C THR A 43 -3.62 1.63 12.44
N LEU A 44 -3.92 1.71 11.14
CA LEU A 44 -3.06 2.43 10.19
C LEU A 44 -3.02 3.94 10.49
N ASN A 45 -4.15 4.56 10.83
CA ASN A 45 -4.19 5.97 11.22
C ASN A 45 -3.38 6.24 12.49
N ASP A 46 -3.50 5.39 13.51
CA ASP A 46 -2.79 5.54 14.77
C ASP A 46 -1.28 5.37 14.58
N PHE A 47 -0.88 4.31 13.86
CA PHE A 47 0.53 4.05 13.59
C PHE A 47 1.15 5.15 12.70
N PHE A 48 0.45 5.57 11.65
CA PHE A 48 0.92 6.62 10.73
C PHE A 48 0.45 8.02 11.12
N SER A 49 0.09 8.25 12.39
CA SER A 49 -0.40 9.53 12.89
C SER A 49 0.54 10.69 12.52
N CYS A 50 0.03 11.71 11.85
CA CYS A 50 0.81 12.84 11.35
C CYS A 50 0.22 14.14 11.89
N PRO A 51 1.05 15.15 12.26
CA PRO A 51 0.56 16.47 12.65
C PRO A 51 -0.20 17.17 11.52
N GLU A 52 0.11 16.84 10.27
CA GLU A 52 -0.55 17.37 9.10
C GLU A 52 -1.98 16.87 8.96
N ARG A 53 -2.85 17.70 8.39
CA ARG A 53 -4.25 17.34 8.16
C ARG A 53 -4.38 16.44 6.93
N VAL A 54 -4.14 15.15 7.14
CA VAL A 54 -4.38 14.10 6.16
C VAL A 54 -5.52 13.18 6.59
N ARG A 55 -6.15 12.52 5.63
CA ARG A 55 -7.16 11.49 5.86
C ARG A 55 -6.74 10.22 5.14
N LEU A 56 -6.63 9.12 5.88
CA LEU A 56 -6.45 7.79 5.29
C LEU A 56 -7.81 7.17 4.99
N ARG A 57 -7.85 6.39 3.91
CA ARG A 57 -8.99 5.55 3.50
C ARG A 57 -8.47 4.26 2.94
N ILE A 58 -9.16 3.15 3.18
CA ILE A 58 -8.74 1.85 2.66
C ILE A 58 -9.83 1.22 1.77
N PRO A 59 -9.47 0.46 0.73
CA PRO A 59 -10.40 -0.39 0.01
C PRO A 59 -10.95 -1.51 0.90
N ASN A 60 -12.16 -1.98 0.62
CA ASN A 60 -12.73 -3.19 1.23
C ASN A 60 -12.22 -4.50 0.59
N ASP A 61 -11.02 -4.50 0.03
CA ASP A 61 -10.37 -5.67 -0.57
C ASP A 61 -8.85 -5.47 -0.54
N THR A 62 -8.08 -6.51 -0.84
CA THR A 62 -6.61 -6.49 -0.83
C THR A 62 -6.06 -7.34 -1.96
N ILE A 63 -4.78 -7.21 -2.29
CA ILE A 63 -4.19 -7.98 -3.39
C ILE A 63 -3.34 -9.12 -2.82
N ASP A 64 -3.67 -10.34 -3.21
CA ASP A 64 -3.03 -11.58 -2.77
C ASP A 64 -1.79 -11.93 -3.60
N GLN A 65 -0.92 -12.77 -3.02
CA GLN A 65 0.33 -13.20 -3.66
C GLN A 65 0.11 -13.94 -4.99
N VAL A 66 -1.02 -14.64 -5.16
CA VAL A 66 -1.29 -15.41 -6.38
C VAL A 66 -1.57 -14.47 -7.55
N THR A 67 -2.33 -13.40 -7.29
CA THR A 67 -2.55 -12.31 -8.24
C THR A 67 -1.23 -11.65 -8.64
N ILE A 68 -0.34 -11.37 -7.68
CA ILE A 68 0.97 -10.76 -7.95
C ILE A 68 1.86 -11.71 -8.78
N HIS A 69 2.00 -12.97 -8.38
CA HIS A 69 2.80 -13.96 -9.09
C HIS A 69 2.31 -14.18 -10.53
N PHE A 70 0.98 -14.26 -10.73
CA PHE A 70 0.41 -14.37 -12.06
C PHE A 70 0.78 -13.18 -12.95
N ARG A 71 0.75 -11.96 -12.39
CA ARG A 71 1.13 -10.73 -13.11
C ARG A 71 2.62 -10.68 -13.45
N ILE A 72 3.48 -11.06 -12.51
CA ILE A 72 4.93 -11.16 -12.75
C ILE A 72 5.23 -12.18 -13.86
N ALA A 73 4.57 -13.34 -13.83
CA ALA A 73 4.73 -14.39 -14.85
C ALA A 73 4.19 -13.98 -16.23
N GLY A 74 3.21 -13.07 -16.28
CA GLY A 74 2.58 -12.56 -17.50
C GLY A 74 3.44 -11.63 -18.36
N ALA A 75 4.70 -11.36 -17.95
CA ALA A 75 5.74 -10.66 -18.71
C ALA A 75 5.52 -9.16 -19.01
N ASP A 76 4.45 -8.51 -18.49
CA ASP A 76 4.34 -7.05 -18.49
C ASP A 76 4.70 -6.48 -17.11
N PRO A 77 5.89 -5.86 -16.95
CA PRO A 77 6.34 -5.29 -15.68
C PRO A 77 5.40 -4.21 -15.13
N THR A 78 4.65 -3.52 -15.99
CA THR A 78 3.71 -2.47 -15.57
C THR A 78 2.52 -3.07 -14.80
N THR A 79 2.15 -4.30 -15.12
CA THR A 79 1.06 -5.01 -14.44
C THR A 79 1.48 -5.55 -13.07
N ALA A 80 2.77 -5.84 -12.87
CA ALA A 80 3.30 -6.42 -11.64
C ALA A 80 3.17 -5.45 -10.44
N GLN A 81 3.24 -4.14 -10.68
CA GLN A 81 3.07 -3.12 -9.63
C GLN A 81 1.61 -2.89 -9.22
N CYS A 82 0.64 -3.55 -9.90
CA CYS A 82 -0.79 -3.40 -9.65
C CYS A 82 -1.27 -1.94 -9.76
N SER A 83 -0.72 -1.18 -10.71
CA SER A 83 -1.09 0.23 -10.95
C SER A 83 -2.56 0.40 -11.38
N ASP A 84 -3.10 -0.54 -12.13
CA ASP A 84 -4.51 -0.61 -12.53
C ASP A 84 -5.47 -0.72 -11.34
N PHE A 85 -5.13 -1.52 -10.32
CA PHE A 85 -5.86 -1.55 -9.05
C PHE A 85 -5.85 -0.17 -8.37
N ALA A 86 -4.68 0.47 -8.33
CA ALA A 86 -4.51 1.78 -7.71
C ALA A 86 -5.29 2.88 -8.45
N GLU A 87 -5.32 2.86 -9.78
CA GLU A 87 -6.12 3.79 -10.57
C GLU A 87 -7.62 3.64 -10.32
N LEU A 88 -8.12 2.40 -10.26
CA LEU A 88 -9.52 2.14 -9.95
C LEU A 88 -9.88 2.59 -8.53
N LEU A 89 -8.98 2.36 -7.56
CA LEU A 89 -9.14 2.85 -6.20
C LEU A 89 -9.20 4.38 -6.15
N LEU A 90 -8.29 5.05 -6.85
CA LEU A 90 -8.27 6.50 -6.95
C LEU A 90 -9.58 7.05 -7.55
N LYS A 91 -10.09 6.42 -8.61
CA LYS A 91 -11.38 6.77 -9.25
C LYS A 91 -12.59 6.51 -8.34
N ALA A 92 -12.55 5.48 -7.49
CA ALA A 92 -13.61 5.15 -6.54
C ALA A 92 -13.57 5.97 -5.25
N THR A 93 -12.50 6.73 -5.01
CA THR A 93 -12.31 7.51 -3.77
C THR A 93 -13.33 8.65 -3.60
N PRO A 94 -13.63 9.48 -4.62
CA PRO A 94 -14.62 10.55 -4.49
C PRO A 94 -16.00 10.00 -4.09
N GLY A 95 -16.64 10.59 -3.09
CA GLY A 95 -17.97 10.18 -2.63
C GLY A 95 -18.02 8.97 -1.69
N SER A 96 -16.90 8.26 -1.52
CA SER A 96 -16.79 7.14 -0.58
C SER A 96 -16.66 7.60 0.88
N ARG A 97 -16.88 6.69 1.85
CA ARG A 97 -16.67 6.92 3.29
C ARG A 97 -15.21 6.57 3.68
N SER A 98 -14.96 6.13 4.91
CA SER A 98 -13.66 5.67 5.41
C SER A 98 -13.17 4.43 4.65
N THR A 99 -14.05 3.46 4.42
CA THR A 99 -13.79 2.32 3.55
C THR A 99 -14.34 2.56 2.14
N ILE A 100 -13.56 2.20 1.11
CA ILE A 100 -13.87 2.41 -0.31
C ILE A 100 -14.35 1.08 -0.94
N PRO A 101 -15.56 1.01 -1.50
CA PRO A 101 -16.10 -0.21 -2.10
C PRO A 101 -15.48 -0.48 -3.47
N VAL A 102 -14.46 -1.35 -3.53
CA VAL A 102 -13.72 -1.63 -4.78
C VAL A 102 -13.92 -3.04 -5.33
N ARG A 103 -14.46 -3.99 -4.55
CA ARG A 103 -14.55 -5.42 -4.94
C ARG A 103 -15.08 -5.66 -6.35
N GLN A 104 -16.18 -5.00 -6.73
CA GLN A 104 -16.77 -5.15 -8.07
C GLN A 104 -15.83 -4.65 -9.18
N HIS A 105 -15.13 -3.54 -8.94
CA HIS A 105 -14.19 -2.96 -9.90
C HIS A 105 -12.90 -3.77 -10.01
N TRP A 106 -12.47 -4.37 -8.90
CA TRP A 106 -11.24 -5.17 -8.80
C TRP A 106 -11.44 -6.63 -9.21
N GLN A 107 -12.67 -7.13 -9.30
CA GLN A 107 -12.97 -8.52 -9.57
C GLN A 107 -12.29 -9.04 -10.84
N SER A 108 -12.29 -8.28 -11.93
CA SER A 108 -11.64 -8.68 -13.18
C SER A 108 -10.10 -8.71 -13.08
N LEU A 109 -9.53 -7.93 -12.15
CA LEU A 109 -8.09 -7.76 -11.99
C LEU A 109 -7.42 -8.83 -11.12
N HIS A 110 -8.16 -9.42 -10.17
CA HIS A 110 -7.67 -10.53 -9.36
C HIS A 110 -7.49 -11.81 -10.17
N TYR A 111 -6.50 -12.64 -9.83
CA TYR A 111 -6.44 -13.97 -10.42
C TYR A 111 -7.56 -14.87 -9.84
N LEU A 112 -7.65 -14.93 -8.50
CA LEU A 112 -8.70 -15.67 -7.80
C LEU A 112 -9.91 -14.78 -7.52
N LYS A 113 -11.05 -15.15 -8.11
CA LYS A 113 -12.28 -14.35 -8.10
C LYS A 113 -13.11 -14.50 -6.83
N ASP A 114 -13.00 -15.64 -6.16
CA ASP A 114 -13.71 -15.88 -4.90
C ASP A 114 -12.98 -15.18 -3.76
N ARG A 115 -13.55 -14.06 -3.30
CA ARG A 115 -12.98 -13.26 -2.21
C ARG A 115 -13.35 -13.79 -0.81
N LYS A 116 -14.15 -14.86 -0.70
CA LYS A 116 -14.40 -15.57 0.56
C LYS A 116 -13.33 -16.63 0.85
N HIS A 117 -12.57 -17.01 -0.17
CA HIS A 117 -11.51 -18.00 -0.10
C HIS A 117 -10.26 -17.50 -0.83
N ALA A 118 -9.88 -16.25 -0.56
CA ALA A 118 -8.70 -15.64 -1.15
C ALA A 118 -7.44 -16.04 -0.35
N PRO A 119 -6.27 -16.16 -1.00
CA PRO A 119 -5.01 -16.26 -0.27
C PRO A 119 -4.76 -14.98 0.54
N PRO A 120 -3.91 -15.03 1.58
CA PRO A 120 -3.59 -13.84 2.35
C PRO A 120 -3.01 -12.69 1.50
N PRO A 121 -3.30 -11.43 1.89
CA PRO A 121 -2.79 -10.27 1.21
C PRO A 121 -1.26 -10.23 1.18
N ALA A 122 -0.72 -9.84 0.04
CA ALA A 122 0.69 -9.46 -0.13
C ALA A 122 0.85 -7.97 -0.47
N LEU A 123 -0.24 -7.29 -0.80
CA LEU A 123 -0.27 -5.85 -1.03
C LEU A 123 -1.54 -5.25 -0.44
N LEU A 124 -1.36 -4.35 0.53
CA LEU A 124 -2.40 -3.52 1.11
C LEU A 124 -2.34 -2.13 0.49
N MET A 125 -3.39 -1.75 -0.22
CA MET A 125 -3.51 -0.41 -0.77
C MET A 125 -4.29 0.50 0.17
N PHE A 126 -3.97 1.78 0.18
CA PHE A 126 -4.77 2.80 0.86
C PHE A 126 -4.56 4.16 0.22
N VAL A 127 -5.52 5.05 0.41
CA VAL A 127 -5.51 6.42 -0.11
C VAL A 127 -5.23 7.37 1.03
N VAL A 128 -4.32 8.31 0.81
CA VAL A 128 -4.11 9.46 1.69
C VAL A 128 -4.58 10.71 0.95
N GLU A 129 -5.45 11.47 1.60
CA GLU A 129 -6.03 12.71 1.08
C GLU A 129 -5.61 13.90 1.94
N GLY A 130 -5.23 15.02 1.31
CA GLY A 130 -4.79 16.23 2.01
C GLY A 130 -4.39 17.34 1.04
N THR A 131 -3.65 18.34 1.52
CA THR A 131 -2.86 19.18 0.59
C THR A 131 -1.70 18.37 0.05
N PHE A 132 -1.12 18.80 -1.08
CA PHE A 132 0.03 18.10 -1.67
C PHE A 132 1.19 17.98 -0.66
N GLU A 133 1.51 19.07 0.02
CA GLU A 133 2.57 19.16 1.03
C GLU A 133 2.29 18.24 2.22
N ALA A 134 1.05 18.24 2.74
CA ALA A 134 0.65 17.38 3.85
C ALA A 134 0.82 15.89 3.51
N VAL A 135 0.43 15.49 2.29
CA VAL A 135 0.58 14.10 1.82
C VAL A 135 2.05 13.72 1.63
N MET A 136 2.90 14.64 1.14
CA MET A 136 4.34 14.39 1.02
C MET A 136 5.04 14.30 2.38
N ILE A 137 4.68 15.16 3.33
CA ILE A 137 5.18 15.10 4.72
C ILE A 137 4.75 13.78 5.37
N TRP A 138 3.48 13.39 5.22
CA TRP A 138 2.99 12.11 5.71
C TRP A 138 3.79 10.94 5.14
N PHE A 139 4.07 10.94 3.83
CA PHE A 139 4.84 9.88 3.18
C PHE A 139 6.27 9.77 3.72
N GLY A 140 6.96 10.89 3.90
CA GLY A 140 8.29 10.91 4.50
C GLY A 140 8.29 10.34 5.93
N GLN A 141 7.31 10.71 6.76
CA GLN A 141 7.17 10.15 8.11
C GLN A 141 6.82 8.65 8.10
N ALA A 142 5.98 8.22 7.16
CA ALA A 142 5.62 6.81 7.00
C ALA A 142 6.85 5.96 6.65
N TRP A 143 7.70 6.43 5.74
CA TRP A 143 8.97 5.78 5.43
C TRP A 143 9.87 5.66 6.66
N LEU A 144 10.08 6.75 7.41
CA LEU A 144 10.90 6.71 8.63
C LEU A 144 10.36 5.73 9.68
N ARG A 145 9.04 5.68 9.88
CA ARG A 145 8.40 4.74 10.83
C ARG A 145 8.52 3.28 10.42
N LEU A 146 8.59 3.01 9.12
CA LEU A 146 8.85 1.68 8.57
C LEU A 146 10.36 1.40 8.45
N GLY A 147 11.24 2.32 8.86
CA GLY A 147 12.69 2.15 8.73
C GLY A 147 13.20 2.15 7.29
N ILE A 148 12.44 2.69 6.34
CA ILE A 148 12.83 2.83 4.93
C ILE A 148 13.82 4.00 4.82
N ARG A 149 15.04 3.69 4.37
CA ARG A 149 16.17 4.64 4.35
C ARG A 149 16.23 5.52 3.11
N ALA A 150 15.51 5.18 2.05
CA ALA A 150 15.51 5.95 0.80
C ALA A 150 15.06 7.42 0.98
N GLY A 151 14.36 7.74 2.08
CA GLY A 151 13.99 9.12 2.45
C GLY A 151 14.95 9.83 3.40
N ASP A 152 16.03 9.17 3.82
CA ASP A 152 17.06 9.76 4.67
C ASP A 152 17.92 10.73 3.86
N MET A 153 18.09 11.96 4.35
CA MET A 153 18.94 12.96 3.70
C MET A 153 20.36 12.45 3.43
N THR A 154 20.91 11.62 4.31
CA THR A 154 22.26 11.05 4.12
C THR A 154 22.33 10.12 2.91
N VAL A 155 21.25 9.39 2.61
CA VAL A 155 21.14 8.52 1.43
C VAL A 155 20.82 9.33 0.18
N MET A 156 19.98 10.36 0.30
CA MET A 156 19.66 11.25 -0.84
C MET A 156 20.87 12.09 -1.30
N LEU A 157 21.80 12.39 -0.39
CA LEU A 157 23.04 13.11 -0.68
C LEU A 157 24.20 12.18 -1.08
N ASP A 158 24.00 10.86 -1.07
CA ASP A 158 24.99 9.91 -1.59
C ASP A 158 25.13 10.16 -3.11
N PRO A 159 26.35 10.39 -3.63
CA PRO A 159 26.56 10.60 -5.07
C PRO A 159 26.15 9.39 -5.93
N ASN A 160 26.00 8.19 -5.35
CA ASN A 160 25.51 6.99 -6.03
C ASN A 160 23.97 6.82 -5.92
N GLY A 161 23.31 7.71 -5.17
CA GLY A 161 21.87 7.63 -4.88
C GLY A 161 21.48 6.45 -3.97
N PRO A 162 20.17 6.30 -3.70
CA PRO A 162 19.65 5.20 -2.90
C PRO A 162 19.86 3.85 -3.58
N LYS A 163 20.27 2.84 -2.82
CA LYS A 163 20.35 1.45 -3.27
C LYS A 163 19.00 0.77 -3.11
N ASP A 164 18.79 -0.36 -3.79
CA ASP A 164 17.53 -1.13 -3.67
C ASP A 164 17.20 -1.49 -2.21
N SER A 165 18.22 -1.87 -1.43
CA SER A 165 18.08 -2.15 0.00
C SER A 165 17.62 -0.96 0.84
N ASP A 166 17.80 0.28 0.37
CA ASP A 166 17.33 1.46 1.09
C ASP A 166 15.81 1.66 0.95
N TYR A 167 15.17 1.00 -0.02
CA TYR A 167 13.70 0.97 -0.15
C TYR A 167 13.05 -0.14 0.68
N GLU A 168 13.84 -1.00 1.30
CA GLU A 168 13.36 -2.06 2.19
C GLU A 168 13.13 -1.51 3.60
N GLY A 169 11.91 -1.73 4.10
CA GLY A 169 11.50 -1.38 5.45
C GLY A 169 11.28 -2.63 6.32
N ARG A 170 10.88 -2.37 7.56
CA ARG A 170 10.48 -3.37 8.54
C ARG A 170 9.09 -3.05 9.06
N LEU A 171 8.19 -4.01 8.93
CA LEU A 171 6.85 -4.00 9.44
C LEU A 171 6.88 -4.17 10.97
N PRO A 172 6.55 -3.13 11.74
CA PRO A 172 6.67 -3.20 13.19
C PRO A 172 5.67 -4.18 13.78
N LEU A 173 5.96 -4.69 14.97
CA LEU A 173 5.13 -5.70 15.65
C LEU A 173 3.66 -5.29 15.73
N VAL A 174 3.36 -4.01 16.02
CA VAL A 174 1.99 -3.50 16.10
C VAL A 174 1.21 -3.68 14.78
N LEU A 175 1.85 -3.46 13.63
CA LEU A 175 1.20 -3.67 12.33
C LEU A 175 1.11 -5.16 12.00
N ARG A 176 2.17 -5.93 12.29
CA ARG A 176 2.16 -7.39 12.08
C ARG A 176 1.03 -8.07 12.84
N SER A 177 0.89 -7.77 14.14
CA SER A 177 -0.18 -8.33 14.98
C SER A 177 -1.57 -7.93 14.48
N ALA A 178 -1.74 -6.68 14.07
CA ALA A 178 -3.02 -6.22 13.52
C ALA A 178 -3.35 -6.89 12.17
N PHE A 179 -2.36 -7.14 11.31
CA PHE A 179 -2.57 -7.84 10.04
C PHE A 179 -2.85 -9.33 10.26
N GLU A 180 -2.17 -9.95 11.23
CA GLU A 180 -2.44 -11.33 11.62
C GLU A 180 -3.85 -11.49 12.20
N GLU A 181 -4.30 -10.56 13.04
CA GLU A 181 -5.67 -10.54 13.54
C GLU A 181 -6.69 -10.34 12.41
N ALA A 182 -6.41 -9.46 11.45
CA ALA A 182 -7.31 -9.16 10.35
C ALA A 182 -7.38 -10.28 9.29
N PHE A 183 -6.28 -10.98 9.03
CA PHE A 183 -6.14 -11.92 7.91
C PHE A 183 -5.91 -13.37 8.34
N GLY A 184 -5.78 -13.64 9.64
CA GLY A 184 -5.64 -15.00 10.18
C GLY A 184 -4.32 -15.71 9.82
N VAL A 185 -3.28 -14.96 9.46
CA VAL A 185 -1.95 -15.52 9.15
C VAL A 185 -0.83 -14.61 9.68
N PRO A 186 0.27 -15.17 10.20
CA PRO A 186 1.44 -14.38 10.55
C PRO A 186 2.06 -13.69 9.32
N TYR A 187 2.76 -12.58 9.58
CA TYR A 187 3.50 -11.81 8.57
C TYR A 187 4.97 -11.68 8.96
N VAL A 188 5.86 -11.75 7.96
CA VAL A 188 7.29 -11.49 8.17
C VAL A 188 7.58 -10.00 8.30
N GLU A 189 8.76 -9.66 8.81
CA GLU A 189 9.15 -8.26 9.02
C GLU A 189 9.39 -7.45 7.73
N PRO A 190 10.01 -7.97 6.66
CA PRO A 190 10.28 -7.16 5.48
C PRO A 190 9.00 -6.56 4.87
N CYS A 191 9.03 -5.27 4.57
CA CYS A 191 7.95 -4.58 3.87
C CYS A 191 8.49 -3.48 2.95
N GLN A 192 7.67 -3.02 2.01
CA GLN A 192 7.96 -1.84 1.20
C GLN A 192 6.74 -0.94 1.11
N LEU A 193 6.94 0.38 1.02
CA LEU A 193 5.86 1.35 0.83
C LEU A 193 6.08 2.13 -0.48
N THR A 194 5.20 1.92 -1.45
CA THR A 194 5.31 2.52 -2.79
C THR A 194 4.18 3.51 -3.06
N LYS A 195 4.47 4.52 -3.90
CA LYS A 195 3.47 5.40 -4.52
C LYS A 195 2.98 4.73 -5.79
N LEU A 196 1.67 4.53 -5.94
CA LEU A 196 1.11 3.76 -7.06
C LEU A 196 0.29 4.61 -8.05
N ALA A 197 -0.59 5.47 -7.55
CA ALA A 197 -1.41 6.37 -8.38
C ALA A 197 -1.71 7.66 -7.62
N SER A 198 -1.88 8.77 -8.32
CA SER A 198 -2.22 10.06 -7.70
C SER A 198 -3.15 10.90 -8.57
N SER A 199 -3.90 11.79 -7.91
CA SER A 199 -4.49 12.93 -8.62
C SER A 199 -3.39 13.82 -9.20
N ALA A 200 -3.72 14.67 -10.17
CA ALA A 200 -2.76 15.63 -10.70
C ALA A 200 -2.13 16.47 -9.55
N PRO A 201 -0.79 16.59 -9.49
CA PRO A 201 -0.14 17.47 -8.54
C PRO A 201 -0.44 18.94 -8.87
N PRO A 202 -0.23 19.88 -7.92
CA PRO A 202 -0.33 21.31 -8.19
C PRO A 202 0.57 21.75 -9.35
N ALA A 203 0.12 22.73 -10.15
CA ALA A 203 0.85 23.21 -11.33
C ALA A 203 2.30 23.63 -11.03
N TRP A 204 2.53 24.30 -9.90
CA TRP A 204 3.87 24.74 -9.49
C TRP A 204 4.86 23.58 -9.29
N VAL A 205 4.37 22.39 -8.89
CA VAL A 205 5.22 21.18 -8.77
C VAL A 205 5.65 20.70 -10.15
N VAL A 206 4.72 20.69 -11.09
CA VAL A 206 4.96 20.25 -12.48
C VAL A 206 5.96 21.21 -13.16
N GLU A 207 5.77 22.51 -12.98
CA GLU A 207 6.68 23.55 -13.50
C GLU A 207 8.08 23.44 -12.91
N ALA A 208 8.20 23.24 -11.59
CA ALA A 208 9.50 23.07 -10.93
C ALA A 208 10.24 21.80 -11.41
N ALA A 209 9.54 20.68 -11.57
CA ALA A 209 10.11 19.45 -12.08
C ALA A 209 10.62 19.61 -13.53
N ALA A 210 9.85 20.30 -14.39
CA ALA A 210 10.25 20.59 -15.76
C ALA A 210 11.46 21.54 -15.85
N ALA A 211 11.62 22.45 -14.88
CA ALA A 211 12.77 23.35 -14.81
C ALA A 211 14.06 22.64 -14.39
N TRP A 212 13.99 21.60 -13.55
CA TRP A 212 15.14 20.81 -13.11
C TRP A 212 15.67 19.82 -14.16
N GLN A 213 14.88 19.53 -15.18
CA GLN A 213 15.28 18.66 -16.31
C GLN A 213 15.94 19.42 -17.47
N ARG A 214 16.09 20.75 -17.36
CA ARG A 214 16.77 21.61 -18.32
C ARG A 214 18.14 22.02 -17.80
#